data_AF-A0A1V5SHA7-F1
#
_entry.id   AF-A0A1V5SHA7-F1
#
_cell.length_a   1.000
_cell.length_b   1.000
_cell.length_c   1.000
_cell.angle_alpha   90.00
_cell.angle_beta   90.00
_cell.angle_gamma   90.00
#
_symmetry.space_group_name_H-M   'P 1'
#
loop_
_entity.id
_entity.type
_entity.pdbx_description
1 polymer ?
#
loop_
_entity_poly.entity_id
_entity_poly.type
_entity_poly.pdbx_seq_one_letter_code
_entity_poly.pdbx_strand_id
1 'polypeptide(L)'
;MILVDIPEPVRKKVRSGQVLKIKVEVDTDPPGNFLTEAKYLLQPVPFSVNVYALPHLYAGKMHAILCRSWGSRVKGRDWYDLVWYVGRGESLGLKHLEERMKQTRHLEGDQSLTEDVLKRMLEKRIGSTDFTAAKKDVEHLLRDPSSIEVWSRDFFRVIAEKIRTV
;
A
#
# COMPACT_ATOMS: atom_id res chain seq x y z
N MET A 1 5.75 17.20 22.25
CA MET A 1 5.86 15.88 22.90
C MET A 1 4.47 15.23 22.83
N ILE A 2 4.32 14.09 22.15
CA ILE A 2 3.06 13.34 22.16
C ILE A 2 3.07 12.51 23.44
N LEU A 3 2.12 12.77 24.35
CA LEU A 3 1.90 11.97 25.55
C LEU A 3 0.83 10.94 25.24
N VAL A 4 1.18 9.66 25.35
CA VAL A 4 0.23 8.55 25.23
C VAL A 4 0.13 7.91 26.60
N ASP A 5 -0.98 8.15 27.30
CA ASP A 5 -1.26 7.45 28.55
C ASP A 5 -1.81 6.06 28.23
N ILE A 6 -1.17 5.04 28.78
CA ILE A 6 -1.56 3.63 28.63
C ILE A 6 -1.71 3.01 30.02
N PRO A 7 -2.71 2.13 30.23
CA PRO A 7 -2.92 1.48 31.50
C PRO A 7 -1.66 0.79 32.02
N GLU A 8 -1.43 0.89 33.33
CA GLU A 8 -0.23 0.36 33.99
C GLU A 8 0.06 -1.13 33.73
N PRO A 9 -0.94 -2.04 33.67
CA PRO A 9 -0.69 -3.45 33.32
C PRO A 9 -0.06 -3.64 31.95
N VAL A 10 -0.32 -2.74 31.00
CA VAL A 10 0.26 -2.76 29.65
C VAL A 10 1.66 -2.15 29.67
N ARG A 11 1.88 -1.08 30.44
CA ARG A 11 3.21 -0.47 30.64
C ARG A 11 4.23 -1.49 31.14
N LYS A 12 3.86 -2.33 32.10
CA LYS A 12 4.74 -3.37 32.68
C LYS A 12 5.14 -4.48 31.68
N LYS A 13 4.43 -4.63 30.56
CA LYS A 13 4.79 -5.58 29.49
C LYS A 13 5.84 -5.02 28.52
N VAL A 14 6.04 -3.71 28.50
CA VAL A 14 7.06 -3.07 27.65
C VAL A 14 8.42 -3.21 28.34
N ARG A 15 9.36 -3.90 27.70
CA ARG A 15 10.71 -4.09 28.25
C ARG A 15 11.43 -2.74 28.35
N SER A 16 11.89 -2.39 29.55
CA SER A 16 12.73 -1.21 29.76
C SER A 16 14.07 -1.36 29.04
N GLY A 17 14.64 -0.24 28.59
CA GLY A 17 15.97 -0.20 27.94
C GLY A 17 15.98 -0.51 26.44
N GLN A 18 14.85 -0.89 25.81
CA GLN A 18 14.76 -0.97 24.36
C GLN A 18 14.35 0.36 23.75
N VAL A 19 15.15 0.86 22.81
CA VAL A 19 14.82 2.09 22.06
C VAL A 19 13.92 1.71 20.88
N LEU A 20 12.65 2.10 20.95
CA LEU A 20 11.72 2.04 19.82
C LEU A 20 11.67 3.40 19.12
N LYS A 21 11.97 3.44 17.83
CA LYS A 21 11.82 4.63 16.99
C LYS A 21 10.53 4.53 16.18
N ILE A 22 9.60 5.45 16.40
CA ILE A 22 8.33 5.54 15.66
C ILE A 22 8.42 6.76 14.73
N LYS A 23 8.17 6.55 13.43
CA LYS A 23 8.02 7.63 12.46
C LYS A 23 6.54 7.95 12.30
N VAL A 24 6.15 9.18 12.57
CA VAL A 24 4.79 9.69 12.32
C VAL A 24 4.87 10.68 11.17
N GLU A 25 4.08 10.44 10.13
CA GLU A 25 3.95 11.31 8.97
C GLU A 25 2.50 11.79 8.90
N VAL A 26 2.31 13.08 8.59
CA VAL A 26 1.00 13.69 8.41
C VAL A 26 0.98 14.33 7.04
N ASP A 27 0.01 13.92 6.23
CA ASP A 27 -0.31 14.58 4.97
C ASP A 27 -1.31 15.71 5.24
N THR A 28 -0.89 16.95 5.00
CA THR A 28 -1.72 18.14 5.22
C THR A 28 -2.52 18.55 3.98
N ASP A 29 -2.30 17.88 2.85
CA ASP A 29 -3.03 18.11 1.59
C ASP A 29 -3.40 16.75 0.97
N PRO A 30 -4.26 15.95 1.62
CA PRO A 30 -4.60 14.64 1.12
C PRO A 30 -5.52 14.74 -0.12
N PRO A 31 -5.40 13.81 -1.08
CA PRO A 31 -6.30 13.74 -2.22
C PRO A 31 -7.72 13.49 -1.73
N GLY A 32 -8.70 14.20 -2.31
CA GLY A 32 -10.11 14.11 -1.90
C GLY A 32 -10.79 12.79 -2.28
N ASN A 33 -12.12 12.75 -2.10
CA ASN A 33 -13.00 11.65 -2.52
C ASN A 33 -12.64 10.27 -1.93
N PHE A 34 -12.02 10.21 -0.75
CA PHE A 34 -11.87 8.97 0.01
C PHE A 34 -13.04 8.77 0.98
N LEU A 35 -13.16 7.53 1.41
CA LEU A 35 -14.07 7.07 2.44
C LEU A 35 -13.24 6.50 3.59
N THR A 36 -13.75 6.65 4.80
CA THR A 36 -13.16 6.11 6.01
C THR A 36 -14.11 5.14 6.67
N GLU A 37 -13.56 4.27 7.50
CA GLU A 37 -14.31 3.38 8.38
C GLU A 37 -13.69 3.36 9.77
N ALA A 38 -14.54 3.26 10.78
CA ALA A 38 -14.11 3.05 12.15
C ALA A 38 -13.82 1.55 12.37
N LYS A 39 -12.61 1.23 12.80
CA LYS A 39 -12.22 -0.12 13.23
C LYS A 39 -11.97 -0.12 14.73
N TYR A 40 -12.42 -1.17 15.40
CA TYR A 40 -12.11 -1.41 16.81
C TYR A 40 -10.94 -2.39 16.92
N LEU A 41 -9.89 -1.98 17.63
CA LEU A 41 -8.81 -2.87 18.05
C LEU A 41 -9.03 -3.21 19.53
N LEU A 42 -8.98 -4.49 19.86
CA LEU A 42 -9.28 -4.97 21.22
C LEU A 42 -8.03 -5.20 22.08
N GLN A 43 -6.86 -5.21 21.46
CA GLN A 43 -5.58 -5.53 22.08
C GLN A 43 -4.50 -4.52 21.64
N PRO A 44 -3.54 -4.18 22.51
CA PRO A 44 -3.43 -4.55 23.93
C PRO A 44 -4.37 -3.77 24.86
N VAL A 45 -4.98 -2.70 24.36
CA VAL A 45 -6.02 -1.89 25.01
C VAL A 45 -7.13 -1.69 23.99
N PRO A 46 -8.43 -1.79 24.35
CA PRO A 46 -9.51 -1.51 23.42
C PRO A 46 -9.54 -0.03 22.99
N PHE A 47 -9.52 0.25 21.69
CA PHE A 47 -9.74 1.58 21.12
C PHE A 47 -10.33 1.52 19.71
N SER A 48 -10.98 2.59 19.29
CA SER A 48 -11.41 2.79 17.91
C SER A 48 -10.38 3.62 17.14
N VAL A 49 -10.16 3.30 15.87
CA VAL A 49 -9.36 4.09 14.94
C VAL A 49 -10.12 4.25 13.63
N ASN A 50 -10.14 5.48 13.11
CA ASN A 50 -10.63 5.75 11.76
C ASN A 50 -9.51 5.46 10.76
N VAL A 51 -9.79 4.60 9.80
CA VAL A 51 -8.88 4.22 8.72
C VAL A 51 -9.54 4.47 7.38
N TYR A 52 -8.76 4.56 6.31
CA TYR A 52 -9.34 4.56 4.96
C TYR A 52 -10.04 3.24 4.67
N ALA A 53 -11.17 3.33 3.97
CA ALA A 53 -11.84 2.17 3.41
C ALA A 53 -10.86 1.41 2.50
N LEU A 54 -10.96 0.09 2.51
CA LEU A 54 -9.98 -0.78 1.90
C LEU A 54 -9.72 -0.51 0.40
N PRO A 55 -10.73 -0.21 -0.45
CA PRO A 55 -10.49 0.19 -1.84
C PRO A 55 -9.62 1.44 -2.02
N HIS A 56 -9.68 2.36 -1.06
CA HIS A 56 -8.93 3.63 -1.10
C HIS A 56 -7.52 3.48 -0.51
N LEU A 57 -7.33 2.57 0.45
CA LEU A 57 -5.99 2.11 0.83
C LEU A 57 -5.30 1.42 -0.35
N TYR A 58 -6.03 0.57 -1.07
CA TYR A 58 -5.53 -0.09 -2.27
C TYR A 58 -5.15 0.94 -3.35
N ALA A 59 -5.98 1.95 -3.59
CA ALA A 59 -5.64 3.05 -4.50
C ALA A 59 -4.32 3.76 -4.13
N GLY A 60 -4.07 3.99 -2.84
CA GLY A 60 -2.79 4.53 -2.38
C GLY A 60 -1.58 3.62 -2.69
N LYS A 61 -1.76 2.30 -2.58
CA LYS A 61 -0.71 1.32 -2.94
C LYS A 61 -0.50 1.21 -4.44
N MET A 62 -1.57 1.22 -5.22
CA MET A 62 -1.48 1.23 -6.68
C MET A 62 -0.80 2.50 -7.19
N HIS A 63 -1.12 3.67 -6.61
CA HIS A 63 -0.42 4.93 -6.91
C HIS A 63 1.09 4.81 -6.63
N ALA A 64 1.48 4.21 -5.51
CA ALA A 64 2.89 3.99 -5.21
C ALA A 64 3.60 3.09 -6.24
N ILE A 65 2.92 2.06 -6.75
CA ILE A 65 3.45 1.19 -7.81
C ILE A 65 3.65 1.99 -9.11
N LEU A 66 2.63 2.73 -9.53
CA LEU A 66 2.59 3.39 -10.85
C LEU A 66 3.41 4.68 -10.90
N CYS A 67 3.37 5.50 -9.85
CA CYS A 67 3.78 6.89 -9.89
C CYS A 67 5.04 7.19 -9.06
N ARG A 68 5.46 6.28 -8.17
CA ARG A 68 6.63 6.56 -7.32
C ARG A 68 7.93 6.33 -8.11
N SER A 69 8.75 7.37 -8.20
CA SER A 69 10.08 7.34 -8.80
C SER A 69 11.15 7.04 -7.76
N TRP A 70 11.73 5.84 -7.80
CA TRP A 70 12.80 5.42 -6.90
C TRP A 70 14.16 5.32 -7.62
N GLY A 71 14.44 6.17 -8.61
CA GLY A 71 15.68 6.04 -9.39
C GLY A 71 15.90 4.59 -9.85
N SER A 72 16.98 3.94 -9.37
CA SER A 72 17.30 2.54 -9.62
C SER A 72 16.73 1.51 -8.63
N ARG A 73 16.18 1.93 -7.48
CA ARG A 73 15.71 1.01 -6.43
C ARG A 73 14.27 0.54 -6.69
N VAL A 74 14.02 -0.76 -6.60
CA VAL A 74 12.67 -1.32 -6.61
C VAL A 74 12.18 -1.48 -5.17
N LYS A 75 10.94 -1.06 -4.90
CA LYS A 75 10.29 -1.22 -3.59
C LYS A 75 9.39 -2.46 -3.63
N GLY A 76 9.92 -3.60 -3.19
CA GLY A 76 9.23 -4.88 -3.25
C GLY A 76 7.96 -4.93 -2.42
N ARG A 77 7.91 -4.17 -1.30
CA ARG A 77 6.73 -4.12 -0.42
C ARG A 77 5.45 -3.69 -1.13
N ASP A 78 5.56 -2.74 -2.07
CA ASP A 78 4.39 -2.25 -2.80
C ASP A 78 3.81 -3.37 -3.68
N TRP A 79 4.66 -4.23 -4.27
CA TRP A 79 4.25 -5.42 -5.02
C TRP A 79 3.70 -6.54 -4.13
N TYR A 80 4.23 -6.69 -2.91
CA TYR A 80 3.69 -7.63 -1.93
C TYR A 80 2.26 -7.25 -1.56
N ASP A 81 2.02 -5.96 -1.28
CA ASP A 81 0.68 -5.46 -0.97
C ASP A 81 -0.29 -5.68 -2.15
N LEU A 82 0.16 -5.49 -3.40
CA LEU A 82 -0.67 -5.78 -4.58
C LEU A 82 -1.15 -7.24 -4.61
N VAL A 83 -0.23 -8.19 -4.40
CA VAL A 83 -0.59 -9.62 -4.33
C VAL A 83 -1.57 -9.87 -3.18
N TRP A 84 -1.38 -9.21 -2.03
CA TRP A 84 -2.27 -9.33 -0.89
C TRP A 84 -3.70 -8.83 -1.19
N TYR A 85 -3.85 -7.65 -1.82
CA TYR A 85 -5.17 -7.11 -2.19
C TYR A 85 -5.88 -8.01 -3.20
N VAL A 86 -5.17 -8.41 -4.26
CA VAL A 86 -5.73 -9.28 -5.31
C VAL A 86 -6.08 -10.67 -4.75
N GLY A 87 -5.23 -11.24 -3.90
CA GLY A 87 -5.46 -12.54 -3.28
C GLY A 87 -6.66 -12.57 -2.33
N ARG A 88 -7.03 -11.42 -1.76
CA ARG A 88 -8.24 -11.24 -0.95
C ARG A 88 -9.48 -10.90 -1.76
N GLY A 89 -9.33 -10.65 -3.07
CA GLY A 89 -10.42 -10.21 -3.92
C GLY A 89 -10.87 -8.78 -3.61
N GLU A 90 -10.00 -7.93 -3.08
CA GLU A 90 -10.36 -6.53 -2.84
C GLU A 90 -10.40 -5.75 -4.14
N SER A 91 -11.39 -4.85 -4.27
CA SER A 91 -11.52 -3.99 -5.43
C SER A 91 -10.73 -2.69 -5.25
N LEU A 92 -10.11 -2.22 -6.32
CA LEU A 92 -9.35 -0.97 -6.38
C LEU A 92 -10.31 0.21 -6.57
N GLY A 93 -10.27 1.20 -5.67
CA GLY A 93 -11.02 2.45 -5.84
C GLY A 93 -10.45 3.31 -6.97
N LEU A 94 -11.01 3.19 -8.18
CA LEU A 94 -10.43 3.77 -9.40
C LEU A 94 -10.50 5.29 -9.39
N LYS A 95 -11.64 5.85 -8.97
CA LYS A 95 -11.83 7.29 -8.87
C LYS A 95 -10.83 7.92 -7.88
N HIS A 96 -10.63 7.29 -6.72
CA HIS A 96 -9.66 7.81 -5.75
C HIS A 96 -8.20 7.67 -6.21
N LEU A 97 -7.88 6.64 -7.01
CA LEU A 97 -6.58 6.54 -7.68
C LEU A 97 -6.40 7.68 -8.70
N GLU A 98 -7.42 8.00 -9.48
CA GLU A 98 -7.41 9.14 -10.41
C GLU A 98 -7.08 10.46 -9.70
N GLU A 99 -7.78 10.78 -8.61
CA GLU A 99 -7.55 12.00 -7.81
C GLU A 99 -6.09 12.09 -7.33
N ARG A 100 -5.54 10.98 -6.83
CA ARG A 100 -4.13 10.88 -6.42
C ARG A 100 -3.18 11.19 -7.57
N MET A 101 -3.44 10.62 -8.74
CA MET A 101 -2.60 10.80 -9.91
C MET A 101 -2.66 12.24 -10.43
N LYS A 102 -3.85 12.86 -10.43
CA LYS A 102 -4.03 14.28 -10.78
C LYS A 102 -3.31 15.20 -9.80
N GLN A 103 -3.51 15.00 -8.50
CA GLN A 103 -2.84 15.79 -7.45
C GLN A 103 -1.31 15.73 -7.57
N THR A 104 -0.78 14.54 -7.89
CA THR A 104 0.67 14.33 -8.06
C THR A 104 1.17 14.58 -9.49
N ARG A 105 0.32 15.09 -10.39
CA ARG A 105 0.62 15.42 -11.79
C ARG A 105 1.13 14.26 -12.64
N HIS A 106 0.74 13.02 -12.30
CA HIS A 106 0.98 11.82 -13.11
C HIS A 106 -0.16 11.53 -14.09
N LEU A 107 -1.26 12.26 -13.97
CA LEU A 107 -2.39 12.27 -14.90
C LEU A 107 -2.82 13.73 -15.09
N GLU A 108 -3.09 14.13 -16.33
CA GLU A 108 -3.58 15.49 -16.61
C GLU A 108 -5.00 15.67 -16.07
N GLY A 109 -5.38 16.92 -15.77
CA GLY A 109 -6.64 17.21 -15.07
C GLY A 109 -7.90 16.84 -15.87
N ASP A 110 -7.82 16.93 -17.20
CA ASP A 110 -8.87 16.59 -18.16
C ASP A 110 -8.90 15.10 -18.53
N GLN A 111 -7.82 14.36 -18.25
CA GLN A 111 -7.74 12.92 -18.48
C GLN A 111 -8.53 12.16 -17.42
N SER A 112 -9.18 11.06 -17.84
CA SER A 112 -9.86 10.12 -16.96
C SER A 112 -9.07 8.81 -16.90
N LEU A 113 -8.94 8.25 -15.70
CA LEU A 113 -8.28 6.97 -15.48
C LEU A 113 -9.29 5.84 -15.71
N THR A 114 -9.38 5.37 -16.95
CA THR A 114 -10.18 4.18 -17.29
C THR A 114 -9.44 2.90 -16.92
N GLU A 115 -10.15 1.77 -16.84
CA GLU A 115 -9.52 0.47 -16.62
C GLU A 115 -8.46 0.14 -17.68
N ASP A 116 -8.71 0.48 -18.94
CA ASP A 116 -7.75 0.27 -20.02
C ASP A 116 -6.47 1.11 -19.85
N VAL A 117 -6.61 2.36 -19.40
CA VAL A 117 -5.46 3.22 -19.09
C VAL A 117 -4.67 2.61 -17.93
N LEU A 118 -5.36 2.21 -16.85
CA LEU A 118 -4.75 1.54 -15.70
C LEU A 118 -3.97 0.28 -16.13
N LYS A 119 -4.58 -0.61 -16.91
CA LYS A 119 -3.95 -1.85 -17.40
C LYS A 119 -2.69 -1.55 -18.20
N ARG A 120 -2.73 -0.58 -19.12
CA ARG A 120 -1.55 -0.18 -19.91
C ARG A 120 -0.42 0.38 -19.03
N MET A 121 -0.74 1.23 -18.06
CA MET A 121 0.24 1.79 -17.14
C MET A 121 0.88 0.71 -16.27
N LEU A 122 0.07 -0.22 -15.76
CA LEU A 122 0.53 -1.32 -14.94
C LEU A 122 1.40 -2.29 -15.75
N GLU A 123 1.01 -2.66 -16.98
CA GLU A 123 1.84 -3.51 -17.85
C GLU A 123 3.20 -2.87 -18.14
N LYS A 124 3.23 -1.58 -18.47
CA LYS A 124 4.48 -0.84 -18.65
C LYS A 124 5.35 -0.92 -17.40
N ARG A 125 4.74 -0.75 -16.23
CA ARG A 125 5.46 -0.79 -14.95
C ARG A 125 5.98 -2.20 -14.62
N ILE A 126 5.19 -3.24 -14.85
CA ILE A 126 5.61 -4.65 -14.71
C ILE A 126 6.79 -4.92 -15.65
N GLY A 127 6.69 -4.52 -16.91
CA GLY A 127 7.75 -4.71 -17.92
C GLY A 127 9.08 -4.07 -17.52
N SER A 128 9.05 -2.88 -16.92
CA SER A 128 10.26 -2.17 -16.48
C SER A 128 10.80 -2.62 -15.11
N THR A 129 10.07 -3.42 -14.34
CA THR A 129 10.45 -3.76 -12.97
C THR A 129 11.46 -4.91 -12.93
N ASP A 130 12.52 -4.76 -12.13
CA ASP A 130 13.40 -5.85 -11.73
C ASP A 130 12.80 -6.59 -10.52
N PHE A 131 12.13 -7.71 -10.79
CA PHE A 131 11.53 -8.53 -9.75
C PHE A 131 12.54 -9.31 -8.90
N THR A 132 13.78 -9.47 -9.36
CA THR A 132 14.85 -10.01 -8.51
C THR A 132 15.21 -9.01 -7.42
N ALA A 133 15.33 -7.73 -7.77
CA ALA A 133 15.52 -6.66 -6.79
C ALA A 133 14.29 -6.48 -5.88
N ALA A 134 13.08 -6.61 -6.43
CA ALA A 134 11.84 -6.57 -5.65
C ALA A 134 11.82 -7.65 -4.56
N LYS A 135 12.15 -8.91 -4.90
CA LYS A 135 12.23 -10.01 -3.92
C LYS A 135 13.21 -9.70 -2.79
N LYS A 136 14.42 -9.26 -3.13
CA LYS A 136 15.46 -8.90 -2.16
C LYS A 136 15.02 -7.79 -1.18
N ASP A 137 14.21 -6.83 -1.63
CA ASP A 137 13.69 -5.74 -0.78
C ASP A 137 12.70 -6.24 0.30
N VAL A 138 12.03 -7.38 0.09
CA VAL A 138 11.00 -7.90 1.02
C VAL A 138 11.40 -9.17 1.76
N GLU A 139 12.31 -9.99 1.23
CA GLU A 139 12.65 -11.32 1.75
C GLU A 139 12.88 -11.35 3.27
N HIS A 140 13.70 -10.41 3.78
CA HIS A 140 14.03 -10.30 5.20
C HIS A 140 12.85 -9.90 6.12
N LEU A 141 11.73 -9.48 5.56
CA LEU A 141 10.50 -9.12 6.29
C LEU A 141 9.51 -10.28 6.38
N LEU A 142 9.71 -11.33 5.57
CA LEU A 142 8.78 -12.44 5.44
C LEU A 142 9.13 -13.54 6.42
N ARG A 143 8.09 -14.13 7.03
CA ARG A 143 8.25 -15.35 7.84
C ARG A 143 8.61 -16.56 6.97
N ASP A 144 8.06 -16.60 5.76
CA ASP A 144 8.29 -17.63 4.76
C ASP A 144 8.67 -17.00 3.41
N PRO A 145 9.97 -16.95 3.08
CA PRO A 145 10.47 -16.45 1.80
C PRO A 145 9.98 -17.21 0.57
N SER A 146 9.52 -18.46 0.71
CA SER A 146 9.05 -19.24 -0.45
C SER A 146 7.82 -18.60 -1.12
N SER A 147 7.05 -17.83 -0.35
CA SER A 147 5.86 -17.09 -0.83
C SER A 147 6.14 -16.09 -1.96
N ILE A 148 7.41 -15.68 -2.16
CA ILE A 148 7.81 -14.75 -3.22
C ILE A 148 8.68 -15.42 -4.30
N GLU A 149 8.95 -16.72 -4.24
CA GLU A 149 9.77 -17.41 -5.23
C GLU A 149 9.17 -17.30 -6.64
N VAL A 150 7.84 -17.43 -6.74
CA VAL A 150 7.08 -17.34 -7.99
C VAL A 150 7.11 -15.95 -8.65
N TRP A 151 7.56 -14.91 -7.93
CA TRP A 151 7.56 -13.54 -8.45
C TRP A 151 8.38 -13.42 -9.73
N SER A 152 7.70 -13.00 -10.79
CA SER A 152 8.23 -12.80 -12.12
C SER A 152 7.31 -11.83 -12.86
N ARG A 153 7.75 -11.31 -14.00
CA ARG A 153 6.88 -10.45 -14.83
C ARG A 153 5.59 -11.17 -15.22
N ASP A 154 5.69 -12.44 -15.59
CA ASP A 154 4.53 -13.24 -16.00
C ASP A 154 3.58 -13.52 -14.84
N PHE A 155 4.11 -13.76 -13.65
CA PHE A 155 3.28 -13.83 -12.44
C PHE A 155 2.51 -12.52 -12.21
N PHE A 156 3.18 -11.37 -12.28
CA PHE A 156 2.52 -10.08 -12.06
C PHE A 156 1.56 -9.67 -13.18
N ARG A 157 1.75 -10.16 -14.41
CA ARG A 157 0.75 -10.06 -15.48
C ARG A 157 -0.52 -10.81 -15.12
N VAL A 158 -0.41 -12.03 -14.62
CA VAL A 158 -1.57 -12.81 -14.15
C VAL A 158 -2.26 -12.12 -12.97
N ILE A 159 -1.49 -11.50 -12.06
CA ILE A 159 -2.05 -10.70 -10.96
C ILE A 159 -2.79 -9.47 -11.50
N ALA A 160 -2.25 -8.77 -12.51
CA ALA A 160 -2.88 -7.59 -13.11
C ALA A 160 -4.25 -7.91 -13.72
N GLU A 161 -4.41 -9.07 -14.38
CA GLU A 161 -5.69 -9.50 -14.95
C GLU A 161 -6.78 -9.80 -13.90
N LYS A 162 -6.40 -10.01 -12.64
CA LYS A 162 -7.32 -10.27 -11.54
C LYS A 162 -7.78 -9.01 -10.82
N ILE A 163 -7.24 -7.84 -11.18
CA ILE A 163 -7.62 -6.57 -10.55
C ILE A 163 -9.04 -6.22 -10.96
N ARG A 164 -9.89 -5.97 -9.95
CA ARG A 164 -11.24 -5.44 -10.12
C ARG A 164 -11.27 -3.99 -9.65
N THR A 165 -12.07 -3.15 -10.29
CA THR A 165 -12.22 -1.75 -9.89
C THR A 165 -13.61 -1.47 -9.31
N VAL A 166 -13.67 -0.45 -8.45
CA VAL A 166 -14.90 0.14 -7.85
C VAL A 166 -14.82 1.66 -7.85
#